data_AF-A0A7X0GAD7-F1
#
_entry.id   AF-A0A7X0GAD7-F1
#
_cell.length_a   1.000
_cell.length_b   1.000
_cell.length_c   1.000
_cell.angle_alpha   90.00
_cell.angle_beta   90.00
_cell.angle_gamma   90.00
#
_symmetry.space_group_name_H-M   'P 1'
#
loop_
_entity.id
_entity.type
_entity.pdbx_description
1 polymer ?
#
loop_
_entity_poly.entity_id
_entity_poly.type
_entity_poly.pdbx_seq_one_letter_code
_entity_poly.pdbx_strand_id
1 'polypeptide(L)'
;MRRNARRRRARLLLWSALPCLVALAFAAKLLSLNLLAGQARDAFTKDNPLALAAAANWLGTINWLEPHKAEFAQGDAHVLEGDFTAARAAFETALAYAPGADECKVRVNLVLSIEKLGDARRAAGDDTAANSQYEDGKAVVSAAPGSCFTVSAEGNADGEGERLSNAADRLASKTAAAGAEESRSEP
;
A
#
# COMPACT_ATOMS: atom_id res chain seq x y z
N MET A 1 -53.35 -24.91 26.75
CA MET A 1 -52.03 -25.25 26.16
C MET A 1 -51.50 -24.29 25.07
N ARG A 2 -52.34 -23.62 24.25
CA ARG A 2 -51.88 -22.74 23.13
C ARG A 2 -51.07 -21.48 23.53
N ARG A 3 -51.28 -20.90 24.73
CA ARG A 3 -50.53 -19.70 25.21
C ARG A 3 -49.04 -19.97 25.48
N ASN A 4 -48.67 -21.17 25.92
CA ASN A 4 -47.27 -21.53 26.21
C ASN A 4 -46.43 -21.71 24.95
N ALA A 5 -47.02 -22.22 23.86
CA ALA A 5 -46.34 -22.35 22.56
C ALA A 5 -46.03 -20.99 21.91
N ARG A 6 -46.94 -20.02 22.03
CA ARG A 6 -46.76 -18.65 21.52
C ARG A 6 -45.66 -17.90 22.27
N ARG A 7 -45.61 -18.01 23.61
CA ARG A 7 -44.54 -17.42 24.43
C ARG A 7 -43.17 -18.05 24.17
N ARG A 8 -43.09 -19.38 23.99
CA ARG A 8 -41.85 -20.07 23.62
C ARG A 8 -41.35 -19.66 22.23
N ARG A 9 -42.23 -19.58 21.23
CA ARG A 9 -41.87 -19.07 19.88
C ARG A 9 -41.37 -17.63 19.91
N ALA A 10 -42.05 -16.72 20.62
CA ALA A 10 -41.59 -15.34 20.75
C ALA A 10 -40.23 -15.22 21.44
N ARG A 11 -39.97 -16.04 22.48
CA ARG A 11 -38.67 -16.09 23.16
C ARG A 11 -37.55 -16.62 22.26
N LEU A 12 -37.82 -17.66 21.47
CA LEU A 12 -36.88 -18.18 20.48
C LEU A 12 -36.58 -17.16 19.38
N LEU A 13 -37.61 -16.43 18.90
CA LEU A 13 -37.45 -15.36 17.91
C LEU A 13 -36.65 -14.18 18.46
N LEU A 14 -36.84 -13.79 19.72
CA LEU A 14 -36.04 -12.75 20.37
C LEU A 14 -34.59 -13.19 20.59
N TRP A 15 -34.38 -14.47 20.93
CA TRP A 15 -33.04 -15.05 21.08
C TRP A 15 -32.30 -15.22 19.75
N SER A 16 -33.01 -15.42 18.64
CA SER A 16 -32.42 -15.49 17.29
C SER A 16 -32.31 -14.11 16.62
N ALA A 17 -33.13 -13.13 17.02
CA ALA A 17 -33.09 -11.78 16.47
C ALA A 17 -31.77 -11.08 16.80
N LEU A 18 -31.27 -11.22 18.02
CA LEU A 18 -30.00 -10.62 18.44
C LEU A 18 -28.80 -11.11 17.60
N PRO A 19 -28.53 -12.43 17.44
CA PRO A 19 -27.45 -12.90 16.59
C PRO A 19 -27.66 -12.55 15.11
N CYS A 20 -28.91 -12.53 14.61
CA CYS A 20 -29.18 -12.06 13.24
C CYS A 20 -28.82 -10.58 13.07
N LEU A 21 -29.15 -9.71 14.03
CA LEU A 21 -28.80 -8.30 13.99
C LEU A 21 -27.29 -8.08 14.03
N VAL A 22 -26.57 -8.85 14.85
CA VAL A 22 -25.09 -8.81 14.88
C VAL A 22 -24.51 -9.26 13.54
N ALA A 23 -25.03 -10.34 12.94
CA ALA A 23 -24.59 -10.80 11.63
C ALA A 23 -24.87 -9.78 10.52
N LEU A 24 -26.04 -9.14 10.53
CA LEU A 24 -26.40 -8.07 9.58
C LEU A 24 -25.50 -6.84 9.75
N ALA A 25 -25.23 -6.42 10.98
CA ALA A 25 -24.32 -5.31 11.25
C ALA A 25 -22.88 -5.62 10.77
N PHE A 26 -22.42 -6.86 10.99
CA PHE A 26 -21.13 -7.31 10.49
C PHE A 26 -21.07 -7.35 8.96
N ALA A 27 -22.12 -7.85 8.31
CA ALA A 27 -22.22 -7.84 6.85
C ALA A 27 -22.23 -6.41 6.28
N ALA A 28 -23.00 -5.50 6.88
CA ALA A 28 -23.01 -4.08 6.50
C ALA A 28 -21.63 -3.44 6.66
N LYS A 29 -20.90 -3.78 7.74
CA LYS A 29 -19.52 -3.32 7.95
C LYS A 29 -18.58 -3.80 6.83
N LEU A 30 -18.61 -5.07 6.44
CA LEU A 30 -17.79 -5.59 5.33
C LEU A 30 -18.12 -4.95 3.98
N LEU A 31 -19.40 -4.65 3.73
CA LEU A 31 -19.81 -3.93 2.52
C LEU A 31 -19.27 -2.50 2.50
N SER A 32 -19.25 -1.81 3.65
CA SER A 32 -18.69 -0.45 3.74
C SER A 32 -17.20 -0.38 3.42
N LEU A 33 -16.42 -1.42 3.77
CA LEU A 33 -14.98 -1.50 3.44
C LEU A 33 -14.74 -1.56 1.93
N ASN A 34 -15.55 -2.34 1.20
CA ASN A 34 -15.45 -2.42 -0.25
C ASN A 34 -15.79 -1.10 -0.93
N LEU A 35 -16.77 -0.36 -0.39
CA LEU A 35 -17.11 0.97 -0.90
C LEU A 35 -15.97 1.97 -0.66
N LEU A 36 -15.38 2.00 0.53
CA LEU A 36 -14.24 2.87 0.85
C LEU A 36 -13.00 2.54 0.02
N ALA A 37 -12.70 1.25 -0.17
CA ALA A 37 -11.63 0.81 -1.06
C ALA A 37 -11.89 1.21 -2.52
N GLY A 38 -13.14 1.13 -2.99
CA GLY A 38 -13.55 1.64 -4.30
C GLY A 38 -13.34 3.14 -4.42
N GLN A 39 -13.75 3.91 -3.40
CA GLN A 39 -13.56 5.36 -3.36
C GLN A 39 -12.08 5.75 -3.35
N ALA A 40 -11.22 5.03 -2.64
CA ALA A 40 -9.78 5.25 -2.66
C ALA A 40 -9.22 5.04 -4.08
N ARG A 41 -9.58 3.94 -4.76
CA ARG A 41 -9.15 3.68 -6.14
C ARG A 41 -9.65 4.74 -7.11
N ASP A 42 -10.90 5.16 -6.98
CA ASP A 42 -11.48 6.24 -7.78
C ASP A 42 -10.82 7.60 -7.52
N ALA A 43 -10.47 7.89 -6.26
CA ALA A 43 -9.77 9.12 -5.89
C ALA A 43 -8.35 9.13 -6.46
N PHE A 44 -7.65 7.99 -6.38
CA PHE A 44 -6.33 7.82 -6.96
C PHE A 44 -6.34 8.02 -8.48
N THR A 45 -7.26 7.35 -9.19
CA THR A 45 -7.39 7.49 -10.66
C THR A 45 -7.81 8.89 -11.11
N LYS A 46 -8.32 9.73 -10.21
CA LYS A 46 -8.70 11.12 -10.46
C LYS A 46 -7.68 12.13 -9.93
N ASP A 47 -6.50 11.67 -9.51
CA ASP A 47 -5.44 12.49 -8.91
C ASP A 47 -5.96 13.39 -7.77
N ASN A 48 -6.84 12.85 -6.91
CA ASN A 48 -7.44 13.59 -5.81
C ASN A 48 -6.87 13.12 -4.45
N PRO A 49 -5.77 13.73 -3.98
CA PRO A 49 -5.11 13.30 -2.75
C PRO A 49 -5.96 13.49 -1.50
N LEU A 50 -6.74 14.58 -1.41
CA LEU A 50 -7.59 14.85 -0.25
C LEU A 50 -8.68 13.79 -0.08
N ALA A 51 -9.33 13.39 -1.18
CA ALA A 51 -10.34 12.33 -1.15
C ALA A 51 -9.71 10.97 -0.83
N LEU A 52 -8.52 10.70 -1.34
CA LEU A 52 -7.77 9.47 -1.08
C LEU A 52 -7.35 9.38 0.39
N ALA A 53 -6.75 10.43 0.96
CA ALA A 53 -6.35 10.50 2.36
C ALA A 53 -7.55 10.36 3.31
N ALA A 54 -8.69 10.96 2.95
CA ALA A 54 -9.93 10.79 3.72
C ALA A 54 -10.40 9.32 3.72
N ALA A 55 -10.42 8.66 2.56
CA ALA A 55 -10.77 7.25 2.45
C ALA A 55 -9.79 6.36 3.24
N ALA A 56 -8.49 6.65 3.15
CA ALA A 56 -7.43 5.94 3.86
C ALA A 56 -7.56 6.05 5.39
N ASN A 57 -7.86 7.25 5.91
CA ASN A 57 -8.10 7.46 7.34
C ASN A 57 -9.33 6.68 7.85
N TRP A 58 -10.40 6.67 7.06
CA TRP A 58 -11.58 5.85 7.35
C TRP A 58 -11.27 4.35 7.33
N LEU A 59 -10.46 3.88 6.38
CA LEU A 59 -9.97 2.51 6.35
C LEU A 59 -9.15 2.21 7.62
N GLY A 60 -8.23 3.07 8.04
CA GLY A 60 -7.42 2.85 9.26
C GLY A 60 -8.26 2.72 10.53
N THR A 61 -9.39 3.45 10.61
CA THR A 61 -10.29 3.40 11.77
C THR A 61 -11.14 2.12 11.80
N ILE A 62 -11.56 1.62 10.63
CA ILE A 62 -12.54 0.52 10.53
C ILE A 62 -11.87 -0.82 10.26
N ASN A 63 -10.74 -0.83 9.55
CA ASN A 63 -10.02 -1.99 9.05
C ASN A 63 -8.85 -2.41 9.97
N TRP A 64 -9.20 -2.94 11.13
CA TRP A 64 -8.25 -3.54 12.07
C TRP A 64 -7.65 -4.88 11.60
N LEU A 65 -8.24 -5.52 10.57
CA LEU A 65 -7.84 -6.84 10.11
C LEU A 65 -6.70 -6.79 9.07
N GLU A 66 -6.69 -5.75 8.23
CA GLU A 66 -5.68 -5.54 7.19
C GLU A 66 -5.10 -4.12 7.31
N PRO A 67 -4.37 -3.81 8.40
CA PRO A 67 -3.93 -2.45 8.70
C PRO A 67 -3.03 -1.85 7.62
N HIS A 68 -2.27 -2.69 6.90
CA HIS A 68 -1.38 -2.26 5.82
C HIS A 68 -2.10 -1.55 4.67
N LYS A 69 -3.39 -1.83 4.42
CA LYS A 69 -4.16 -1.20 3.34
C LYS A 69 -4.43 0.28 3.59
N ALA A 70 -4.59 0.67 4.85
CA ALA A 70 -4.78 2.07 5.20
C ALA A 70 -3.48 2.86 4.97
N GLU A 71 -2.36 2.33 5.46
CA GLU A 71 -1.03 2.92 5.27
C GLU A 71 -0.63 2.97 3.79
N PHE A 72 -0.94 1.92 3.02
CA PHE A 72 -0.73 1.92 1.57
C PHE A 72 -1.50 3.05 0.88
N ALA A 73 -2.79 3.24 1.22
CA ALA A 73 -3.60 4.31 0.65
C ALA A 73 -3.15 5.72 1.11
N GLN A 74 -2.61 5.86 2.32
CA GLN A 74 -1.97 7.11 2.75
C GLN A 74 -0.69 7.38 1.94
N GLY A 75 0.13 6.36 1.72
CA GLY A 75 1.30 6.46 0.85
C GLY A 75 0.95 6.93 -0.56
N ASP A 76 -0.11 6.36 -1.15
CA ASP A 76 -0.61 6.79 -2.45
C ASP A 76 -1.09 8.26 -2.44
N ALA A 77 -1.76 8.72 -1.38
CA ALA A 77 -2.14 10.12 -1.24
C ALA A 77 -0.92 11.05 -1.21
N HIS A 78 0.11 10.69 -0.44
CA HIS A 78 1.35 11.46 -0.37
C HIS A 78 2.11 11.48 -1.70
N VAL A 79 2.08 10.37 -2.47
CA VAL A 79 2.63 10.35 -3.83
C VAL A 79 1.91 11.36 -4.73
N LEU A 80 0.58 11.44 -4.67
CA LEU A 80 -0.19 12.42 -5.44
C LEU A 80 0.08 13.88 -5.02
N GLU A 81 0.41 14.11 -3.75
CA GLU A 81 0.83 15.42 -3.24
C GLU A 81 2.29 15.76 -3.57
N GLY A 82 3.07 14.78 -4.04
CA GLY A 82 4.51 14.91 -4.26
C GLY A 82 5.34 14.87 -2.97
N ASP A 83 4.74 14.56 -1.82
CA ASP A 83 5.46 14.36 -0.57
C ASP A 83 6.02 12.93 -0.49
N PHE A 84 7.11 12.70 -1.22
CA PHE A 84 7.75 11.38 -1.26
C PHE A 84 8.40 10.98 0.07
N THR A 85 8.61 11.92 1.00
CA THR A 85 9.14 11.60 2.33
C THR A 85 8.05 10.95 3.18
N ALA A 86 6.86 11.57 3.22
CA ALA A 86 5.71 11.00 3.88
C ALA A 86 5.26 9.69 3.19
N ALA A 87 5.28 9.64 1.86
CA ALA A 87 4.97 8.42 1.11
C ALA A 87 5.89 7.26 1.48
N ARG A 88 7.21 7.49 1.53
CA ARG A 88 8.19 6.46 1.95
C ARG A 88 7.84 5.90 3.33
N ALA A 89 7.60 6.77 4.31
CA ALA A 89 7.27 6.35 5.67
C ALA A 89 5.97 5.54 5.76
N ALA A 90 4.94 5.95 5.03
CA ALA A 90 3.66 5.24 4.96
C ALA A 90 3.83 3.85 4.31
N PHE A 91 4.56 3.75 3.19
CA PHE A 91 4.81 2.46 2.54
C PHE A 91 5.73 1.54 3.35
N GLU A 92 6.72 2.06 4.07
CA GLU A 92 7.52 1.27 5.02
C GLU A 92 6.66 0.70 6.15
N THR A 93 5.72 1.51 6.67
CA THR A 93 4.76 1.07 7.68
C THR A 93 3.81 0.02 7.11
N ALA A 94 3.28 0.23 5.91
CA ALA A 94 2.46 -0.76 5.21
C ALA A 94 3.23 -2.08 5.01
N LEU A 95 4.50 -2.01 4.62
CA LEU A 95 5.36 -3.15 4.34
C LEU A 95 5.60 -4.03 5.58
N ALA A 96 5.71 -3.41 6.76
CA ALA A 96 5.89 -4.13 8.02
C ALA A 96 4.73 -5.08 8.37
N TYR A 97 3.55 -4.83 7.82
CA TYR A 97 2.33 -5.60 8.09
C TYR A 97 1.73 -6.27 6.86
N ALA A 98 2.22 -5.97 5.65
CA ALA A 98 1.66 -6.47 4.40
C ALA A 98 1.92 -7.99 4.25
N PRO A 99 0.87 -8.83 4.20
CA PRO A 99 1.05 -10.26 4.03
C PRO A 99 1.16 -10.62 2.54
N GLY A 100 2.09 -11.52 2.22
CA GLY A 100 2.09 -12.31 0.98
C GLY A 100 2.02 -11.46 -0.29
N ALA A 101 0.90 -11.53 -1.02
CA ALA A 101 0.73 -10.88 -2.31
C ALA A 101 0.76 -9.35 -2.25
N ASP A 102 0.22 -8.75 -1.18
CA ASP A 102 0.11 -7.29 -1.06
C ASP A 102 1.49 -6.64 -0.88
N GLU A 103 2.45 -7.37 -0.31
CA GLU A 103 3.83 -6.93 -0.13
C GLU A 103 4.47 -6.46 -1.45
N CYS A 104 4.21 -7.15 -2.56
CA CYS A 104 4.79 -6.83 -3.86
C CYS A 104 4.33 -5.45 -4.36
N LYS A 105 3.05 -5.12 -4.19
CA LYS A 105 2.48 -3.80 -4.54
C LYS A 105 3.04 -2.69 -3.67
N VAL A 106 3.18 -2.95 -2.37
CA VAL A 106 3.79 -2.01 -1.42
C VAL A 106 5.24 -1.71 -1.82
N ARG A 107 6.02 -2.76 -2.13
CA ARG A 107 7.42 -2.60 -2.55
C ARG A 107 7.55 -1.79 -3.84
N VAL A 108 6.68 -2.01 -4.83
CA VAL A 108 6.70 -1.21 -6.07
C VAL A 108 6.57 0.29 -5.77
N ASN A 109 5.61 0.68 -4.92
CA ASN A 109 5.38 2.08 -4.60
C ASN A 109 6.45 2.67 -3.65
N LEU A 110 6.97 1.86 -2.73
CA LEU A 110 8.09 2.23 -1.88
C LEU A 110 9.35 2.54 -2.71
N VAL A 111 9.69 1.65 -3.66
CA VAL A 111 10.84 1.85 -4.55
C VAL A 111 10.68 3.12 -5.39
N LEU A 112 9.48 3.37 -5.92
CA LEU A 112 9.19 4.60 -6.67
C LEU A 112 9.38 5.86 -5.81
N SER A 113 8.88 5.84 -4.57
CA SER A 113 9.00 6.97 -3.64
C SER A 113 10.46 7.25 -3.29
N ILE A 114 11.24 6.20 -3.01
CA ILE A 114 12.68 6.29 -2.76
C ILE A 114 13.42 6.81 -4.01
N GLU A 115 13.08 6.32 -5.20
CA GLU A 115 13.64 6.79 -6.47
C GLU A 115 13.43 8.30 -6.64
N LYS A 116 12.23 8.81 -6.32
CA LYS A 116 11.90 10.24 -6.40
C LYS A 116 12.65 11.09 -5.37
N LEU A 117 12.88 10.57 -4.16
CA LEU A 117 13.74 11.23 -3.18
C LEU A 117 15.19 11.32 -3.67
N GLY A 118 15.72 10.25 -4.26
CA GLY A 118 17.04 10.26 -4.88
C GLY A 118 17.14 11.26 -6.04
N ASP A 119 16.13 11.31 -6.91
CA ASP A 119 16.07 12.26 -8.02
C ASP A 119 16.08 13.71 -7.52
N ALA A 120 15.34 14.01 -6.45
CA ALA A 120 15.32 15.33 -5.84
C ALA A 120 16.68 15.73 -5.23
N ARG A 121 17.38 14.78 -4.57
CA ARG A 121 18.74 15.01 -4.04
C ARG A 121 19.74 15.28 -5.14
N ARG A 122 19.68 14.51 -6.22
CA ARG A 122 20.53 14.71 -7.41
C ARG A 122 20.27 16.06 -8.06
N ALA A 123 19.00 16.44 -8.22
CA ALA A 123 18.64 17.75 -8.75
C ALA A 123 19.16 18.92 -7.87
N ALA A 124 19.32 18.69 -6.56
CA ALA A 124 19.92 19.64 -5.63
C ALA A 124 21.46 19.60 -5.60
N GLY A 125 22.11 18.74 -6.40
CA GLY A 125 23.56 18.57 -6.45
C GLY A 125 24.14 17.70 -5.33
N ASP A 126 23.30 17.01 -4.56
CA ASP A 126 23.71 16.10 -3.49
C ASP A 126 23.76 14.66 -4.00
N ASP A 127 24.79 14.35 -4.79
CA ASP A 127 24.95 13.05 -5.45
C ASP A 127 25.18 11.91 -4.45
N THR A 128 25.86 12.18 -3.33
CA THR A 128 26.05 11.20 -2.27
C THR A 128 24.72 10.79 -1.64
N ALA A 129 23.86 11.75 -1.27
CA ALA A 129 22.55 11.42 -0.73
C ALA A 129 21.64 10.79 -1.79
N ALA A 130 21.73 11.22 -3.06
CA ALA A 130 20.98 10.60 -4.15
C ALA A 130 21.34 9.11 -4.31
N ASN A 131 22.63 8.80 -4.34
CA ASN A 131 23.11 7.43 -4.47
C ASN A 131 22.68 6.57 -3.27
N SER A 132 22.73 7.12 -2.05
CA SER A 132 22.21 6.43 -0.87
C SER A 132 20.72 6.07 -1.03
N GLN A 133 19.89 6.97 -1.56
CA GLN A 133 18.49 6.65 -1.83
C GLN A 133 18.35 5.57 -2.90
N TYR A 134 19.11 5.63 -3.99
CA TYR A 134 19.03 4.60 -5.02
C TYR A 134 19.45 3.21 -4.52
N GLU A 135 20.46 3.14 -3.64
CA GLU A 135 20.84 1.88 -3.00
C GLU A 135 19.75 1.36 -2.04
N ASP A 136 19.10 2.23 -1.25
CA ASP A 136 17.93 1.86 -0.45
C ASP A 136 16.83 1.26 -1.33
N GLY A 137 16.54 1.87 -2.49
CA GLY A 137 15.54 1.38 -3.44
C GLY A 137 15.90 -0.02 -3.98
N LYS A 138 17.17 -0.25 -4.35
CA LYS A 138 17.65 -1.57 -4.77
C LYS A 138 17.56 -2.60 -3.66
N ALA A 139 17.81 -2.22 -2.41
CA ALA A 139 17.65 -3.11 -1.26
C ALA A 139 16.20 -3.54 -1.08
N VAL A 140 15.23 -2.63 -1.28
CA VAL A 140 13.80 -2.98 -1.26
C VAL A 140 13.43 -3.97 -2.36
N VAL A 141 13.95 -3.80 -3.58
CA VAL A 141 13.75 -4.78 -4.67
C VAL A 141 14.40 -6.12 -4.33
N SER A 142 15.63 -6.11 -3.83
CA SER A 142 16.39 -7.33 -3.52
C SER A 142 15.79 -8.14 -2.38
N ALA A 143 15.12 -7.47 -1.44
CA ALA A 143 14.39 -8.11 -0.36
C ALA A 143 12.99 -8.60 -0.76
N ALA A 144 12.54 -8.36 -2.00
CA ALA A 144 11.25 -8.85 -2.46
C ALA A 144 11.25 -10.39 -2.57
N PRO A 145 10.20 -11.07 -2.07
CA PRO A 145 10.13 -12.52 -2.17
C PRO A 145 9.98 -12.96 -3.63
N GLY A 146 10.46 -14.18 -3.94
CA GLY A 146 10.38 -14.75 -5.30
C GLY A 146 8.95 -14.83 -5.85
N SER A 147 7.93 -14.86 -4.98
CA SER A 147 6.52 -14.78 -5.37
C SER A 147 6.16 -13.50 -6.10
N CYS A 148 6.87 -12.38 -5.88
CA CYS A 148 6.65 -11.15 -6.63
C CYS A 148 7.06 -11.26 -8.10
N PHE A 149 7.97 -12.18 -8.44
CA PHE A 149 8.53 -12.35 -9.79
C PHE A 149 7.97 -13.58 -10.51
N THR A 150 7.15 -14.37 -9.82
CA THR A 150 6.60 -15.60 -10.39
C THR A 150 5.38 -15.26 -11.27
N VAL A 151 5.39 -15.73 -12.52
CA VAL A 151 4.24 -15.58 -13.42
C VAL A 151 3.04 -16.32 -12.81
N SER A 152 1.89 -15.65 -12.77
CA SER A 152 0.63 -16.15 -12.17
C SER A 152 0.57 -16.22 -10.64
N ALA A 153 1.58 -15.71 -9.92
CA ALA A 153 1.45 -15.51 -8.47
C ALA A 153 0.52 -14.33 -8.17
N GLU A 154 -0.26 -14.41 -7.10
CA GLU A 154 -1.21 -13.35 -6.69
C GLU A 154 -0.51 -12.00 -6.49
N GLY A 155 0.72 -12.00 -5.97
CA GLY A 155 1.52 -10.79 -5.77
C GLY A 155 2.11 -10.20 -7.06
N ASN A 156 1.94 -10.87 -8.20
CA ASN A 156 2.41 -10.43 -9.52
C ASN A 156 1.24 -10.29 -10.52
N ALA A 157 0.02 -10.09 -10.01
CA ALA A 157 -1.19 -10.04 -10.84
C ALA A 157 -1.22 -8.82 -11.78
N ASP A 158 -0.63 -7.69 -11.37
CA ASP A 158 -0.60 -6.43 -12.14
C ASP A 158 0.80 -6.13 -12.73
N GLY A 159 1.68 -7.14 -12.76
CA GLY A 159 3.06 -7.07 -13.28
C GLY A 159 4.06 -6.46 -12.29
N GLU A 160 3.84 -6.63 -10.99
CA GLU A 160 4.68 -6.10 -9.92
C GLU A 160 6.14 -6.54 -10.06
N GLY A 161 6.39 -7.79 -10.41
CA GLY A 161 7.72 -8.32 -10.62
C GLY A 161 8.46 -7.60 -11.74
N GLU A 162 7.79 -7.36 -12.87
CA GLU A 162 8.35 -6.59 -13.99
C GLU A 162 8.64 -5.14 -13.57
N ARG A 163 7.74 -4.51 -12.83
CA ARG A 163 7.94 -3.14 -12.31
C ARG A 163 9.13 -3.06 -11.37
N LEU A 164 9.30 -4.05 -10.48
CA LEU A 164 10.43 -4.14 -9.56
C LEU A 164 11.75 -4.37 -10.31
N SER A 165 11.77 -5.28 -11.29
CA SER A 165 12.95 -5.51 -12.13
C SER A 165 13.34 -4.26 -12.91
N ASN A 166 12.37 -3.62 -13.58
CA ASN A 166 12.60 -2.37 -14.31
C ASN A 166 13.09 -1.25 -13.38
N ALA A 167 12.60 -1.19 -12.13
CA ALA A 167 13.08 -0.23 -11.15
C ALA A 167 14.53 -0.52 -10.75
N ALA A 168 14.90 -1.78 -10.49
CA ALA A 168 16.28 -2.15 -10.20
C ALA A 168 17.25 -1.73 -11.32
N ASP A 169 16.88 -1.96 -12.59
CA ASP A 169 17.69 -1.58 -13.75
C ASP A 169 17.86 -0.06 -13.86
N ARG A 170 16.77 0.70 -13.65
CA ARG A 170 16.84 2.17 -13.62
C ARG A 170 17.74 2.67 -12.49
N LEU A 171 17.57 2.13 -11.28
CA LEU A 171 18.37 2.53 -10.11
C LEU A 171 19.85 2.18 -10.30
N ALA A 172 20.16 1.02 -10.90
CA ALA A 172 21.53 0.64 -11.23
C ALA A 172 22.17 1.61 -12.23
N SER A 173 21.41 2.00 -13.26
CA SER A 173 21.85 2.99 -14.25
C SER A 173 22.13 4.35 -13.62
N LYS A 174 21.26 4.83 -12.72
CA LYS A 174 21.43 6.11 -12.02
C LYS A 174 22.68 6.15 -11.15
N THR A 175 22.98 5.06 -10.43
CA THR A 175 24.21 4.98 -9.62
C THR A 175 25.48 4.83 -10.45
N ALA A 176 25.41 4.13 -11.59
CA ALA A 176 26.57 3.96 -12.48
C ALA A 176 26.96 5.27 -13.18
N ALA A 177 25.99 6.08 -13.58
CA ALA A 177 26.24 7.41 -14.15
C ALA A 177 27.01 8.32 -13.18
N ALA A 178 26.69 8.25 -11.88
CA ALA A 178 27.38 9.01 -10.84
C ALA A 178 28.87 8.64 -10.72
N GLY A 179 29.19 7.34 -10.67
CA GLY A 179 30.59 6.88 -10.56
C GLY A 179 31.44 7.26 -11.78
N ALA A 180 30.82 7.38 -12.96
CA ALA A 180 31.48 7.84 -14.17
C ALA A 180 31.73 9.37 -14.20
N GLU A 181 30.93 10.15 -13.48
CA GLU A 181 31.12 11.59 -13.30
C GLU A 181 32.18 11.88 -12.22
N GLU A 182 32.15 11.15 -11.10
CA GLU A 182 33.11 11.26 -10.01
C GLU A 182 34.53 10.91 -10.47
N SER A 183 34.70 9.78 -11.18
CA SER A 183 35.99 9.36 -11.76
C SER A 183 36.55 10.28 -12.85
N ARG A 184 35.72 11.14 -13.46
CA ARG A 184 36.16 12.18 -14.42
C ARG A 184 36.61 13.46 -13.71
N SER A 185 36.21 13.63 -12.45
CA SER A 185 36.51 14.81 -11.64
C SER A 185 37.74 14.67 -10.75
N GLU A 186 38.31 13.46 -10.64
CA GLU A 186 39.64 13.24 -10.04
C GLU A 186 40.76 13.53 -11.07
N PRO A 187 41.73 14.43 -10.75
CA PRO A 187 42.82 14.83 -11.64
C PRO A 187 43.96 13.79 -11.74
#